data_AF-Q0YR66-F1
#
_entry.id   AF-Q0YR66-F1
#
_cell.length_a   1.000
_cell.length_b   1.000
_cell.length_c   1.000
_cell.angle_alpha   90.00
_cell.angle_beta   90.00
_cell.angle_gamma   90.00
#
_symmetry.space_group_name_H-M   'P 1'
#
loop_
_entity.id
_entity.type
_entity.pdbx_description
1 polymer ?
#
loop_
_entity_poly.entity_id
_entity_poly.type
_entity_poly.pdbx_seq_one_letter_code
_entity_poly.pdbx_strand_id
1 'polypeptide(L)' 'MKKYEIAALGKQELVDRIKELEDRVADINFYKVIEQPQNPMVFRNSKRDIARMKTRLHQLATAEAVKG' A
#
# COMPACT_ATOMS: atom_id res chain seq x y z
N MET A 1 -3.40 7.72 -2.45
CA MET A 1 -4.08 7.38 -3.72
C MET A 1 -5.58 7.55 -3.58
N LYS A 2 -6.25 7.97 -4.66
CA LYS A 2 -7.71 8.05 -4.75
C LYS A 2 -8.29 6.65 -4.99
N LYS A 3 -9.56 6.47 -4.61
CA LYS A 3 -10.24 5.17 -4.66
C LYS A 3 -10.26 4.55 -6.06
N TYR A 4 -10.49 5.37 -7.09
CA TYR A 4 -10.55 4.90 -8.48
C TYR A 4 -9.19 4.41 -9.00
N GLU A 5 -8.09 5.03 -8.55
CA GLU A 5 -6.73 4.62 -8.95
C GLU A 5 -6.44 3.21 -8.44
N ILE A 6 -6.76 2.94 -7.17
CA ILE A 6 -6.58 1.61 -6.56
C ILE A 6 -7.49 0.56 -7.23
N ALA A 7 -8.71 0.96 -7.64
CA ALA A 7 -9.65 0.05 -8.28
C ALA A 7 -9.22 -0.36 -9.70
N ALA A 8 -8.47 0.51 -10.39
CA ALA A 8 -7.95 0.27 -11.74
C ALA A 8 -6.71 -0.63 -11.77
N LEU A 9 -6.00 -0.79 -10.64
CA LEU A 9 -4.82 -1.64 -10.56
C LEU A 9 -5.16 -3.13 -10.68
N GLY A 10 -4.35 -3.85 -11.44
CA GLY A 10 -4.36 -5.31 -11.52
C GLY A 10 -3.83 -5.97 -10.24
N LYS A 11 -4.03 -7.28 -10.09
CA LYS A 11 -3.59 -8.06 -8.92
C LYS A 11 -2.08 -7.95 -8.70
N GLN A 12 -1.28 -8.13 -9.75
CA GLN A 12 0.18 -8.04 -9.68
C GLN A 12 0.64 -6.62 -9.36
N GLU A 13 0.06 -5.60 -10.02
CA GLU A 13 0.38 -4.20 -9.76
C GLU A 13 0.06 -3.79 -8.31
N LEU A 14 -1.05 -4.28 -7.75
CA LEU A 14 -1.37 -4.07 -6.33
C LEU A 14 -0.28 -4.66 -5.42
N VAL A 15 0.19 -5.87 -5.71
CA VAL A 15 1.25 -6.54 -4.93
C VAL A 15 2.56 -5.77 -5.02
N ASP A 16 2.98 -5.42 -6.23
CA ASP A 16 4.24 -4.68 -6.46
C ASP A 16 4.20 -3.32 -5.76
N ARG A 17 3.08 -2.60 -5.89
CA ARG A 17 2.92 -1.28 -5.26
C ARG A 17 2.83 -1.35 -3.74
N ILE A 18 2.22 -2.39 -3.18
CA ILE A 18 2.24 -2.63 -1.74
C ILE A 18 3.67 -2.80 -1.27
N LYS A 19 4.47 -3.62 -1.96
CA LYS A 19 5.87 -3.88 -1.61
C LYS A 19 6.71 -2.61 -1.64
N GLU A 20 6.62 -1.82 -2.72
CA GLU A 20 7.31 -0.53 -2.82
C GLU A 20 6.99 0.42 -1.65
N LEU A 21 5.71 0.50 -1.27
CA LEU A 21 5.30 1.35 -0.15
C LEU A 21 5.75 0.80 1.20
N GLU A 22 5.77 -0.52 1.37
CA GLU A 22 6.27 -1.18 2.58
C GLU A 22 7.77 -0.93 2.77
N ASP A 23 8.56 -1.09 1.70
CA ASP A 23 10.00 -0.79 1.70
C ASP A 23 10.24 0.68 2.06
N ARG A 24 9.50 1.60 1.44
CA ARG A 24 9.59 3.03 1.77
C ARG A 24 9.21 3.33 3.22
N VAL A 25 8.20 2.64 3.76
CA VAL A 25 7.80 2.79 5.17
C VAL A 25 8.88 2.24 6.11
N ALA A 26 9.55 1.16 5.74
CA ALA A 26 10.67 0.60 6.48
C ALA A 26 11.85 1.58 6.50
N ASP A 27 12.21 2.16 5.34
CA ASP A 27 13.24 3.20 5.24
C ASP A 27 12.93 4.39 6.14
N ILE A 28 11.70 4.93 6.06
CA ILE A 28 11.30 6.07 6.88
C ILE A 28 11.38 5.72 8.38
N ASN A 29 10.98 4.51 8.78
CA ASN A 29 11.10 4.08 10.18
C ASN A 29 12.56 3.97 10.62
N PHE A 30 13.44 3.46 9.76
CA PHE A 30 14.87 3.34 10.04
C PHE A 30 15.51 4.71 10.21
N TYR A 31 15.33 5.60 9.22
CA TYR A 31 15.90 6.96 9.27
C TYR A 31 15.31 7.81 10.38
N LYS A 32 14.04 7.60 10.76
CA LYS A 32 13.40 8.33 11.88
C LYS A 32 14.17 8.24 13.20
N VAL A 33 14.89 7.14 13.41
CA VAL A 33 15.71 6.93 14.62
C VAL A 33 16.95 7.84 14.62
N ILE A 34 17.46 8.18 13.44
CA ILE A 34 18.65 9.00 13.24
C ILE A 34 18.26 10.49 13.10
N GLU A 35 17.22 10.78 12.33
CA GLU A 35 16.73 12.14 12.06
C GLU A 35 15.20 12.14 11.90
N GLN A 36 14.52 13.17 12.38
CA GLN A 36 13.07 13.24 12.19
C GLN A 36 12.71 13.31 10.70
N PRO A 37 11.70 12.55 10.24
CA PRO A 37 11.32 12.56 8.84
C PRO A 37 10.80 13.94 8.44
N GLN A 38 11.37 14.48 7.35
CA GLN A 38 11.04 15.80 6.78
C GLN A 38 9.55 16.00 6.52
N ASN A 39 8.80 14.91 6.25
CA ASN A 39 7.35 14.98 6.09
C ASN A 39 6.63 13.75 6.70
N PRO A 40 6.11 13.86 7.94
CA PRO A 40 5.36 12.79 8.60
C PRO A 40 4.08 12.37 7.86
N MET A 41 3.51 13.23 7.02
CA MET A 41 2.32 12.88 6.24
C MET A 41 2.62 11.81 5.20
N VAL A 42 3.84 11.76 4.65
CA VAL A 42 4.23 10.72 3.68
C VAL A 42 4.11 9.34 4.30
N PHE A 43 4.59 9.18 5.53
CA PHE A 43 4.48 7.92 6.27
C PHE A 43 3.03 7.52 6.52
N ARG A 44 2.21 8.46 7.03
CA ARG A 44 0.80 8.22 7.32
C ARG A 44 0.02 7.87 6.05
N ASN A 45 0.26 8.58 4.95
CA ASN A 45 -0.41 8.35 3.68
C ASN A 45 0.00 7.00 3.08
N SER A 46 1.29 6.65 3.13
CA SER A 46 1.79 5.36 2.64
C SER A 46 1.11 4.19 3.37
N LYS A 47 1.00 4.25 4.71
CA LYS A 47 0.28 3.24 5.50
C LYS A 47 -1.19 3.12 5.12
N ARG A 48 -1.89 4.25 4.90
CA ARG A 48 -3.30 4.25 4.47
C ARG A 48 -3.47 3.65 3.08
N ASP A 49 -2.57 3.96 2.16
CA ASP A 49 -2.60 3.44 0.80
C ASP A 49 -2.32 1.92 0.77
N ILE A 50 -1.33 1.44 1.55
CA ILE A 50 -1.08 0.00 1.75
C ILE A 50 -2.35 -0.69 2.24
N ALA A 51 -3.00 -0.16 3.29
CA ALA A 51 -4.21 -0.77 3.85
C ALA A 51 -5.33 -0.88 2.81
N ARG A 52 -5.56 0.18 2.03
CA ARG A 52 -6.59 0.19 0.97
C ARG A 52 -6.28 -0.80 -0.15
N MET A 53 -5.02 -0.89 -0.58
CA MET A 53 -4.60 -1.84 -1.61
C MET A 53 -4.71 -3.28 -1.12
N LYS A 54 -4.34 -3.58 0.13
CA LYS A 54 -4.55 -4.90 0.75
C LYS A 54 -6.03 -5.28 0.79
N THR A 55 -6.92 -4.33 1.15
CA THR A 55 -8.37 -4.57 1.10
C THR A 55 -8.83 -4.90 -0.32
N ARG A 56 -8.36 -4.17 -1.34
CA ARG A 56 -8.71 -4.44 -2.75
C ARG A 56 -8.21 -5.81 -3.19
N LEU A 57 -6.97 -6.16 -2.84
CA LEU A 57 -6.39 -7.47 -3.15
C LEU A 57 -7.21 -8.61 -2.53
N HIS A 58 -7.64 -8.46 -1.28
CA HIS A 58 -8.51 -9.41 -0.63
C HIS A 58 -9.87 -9.54 -1.34
N GLN A 59 -10.49 -8.43 -1.74
CA GLN A 59 -11.75 -8.46 -2.51
C GLN A 59 -11.60 -9.20 -3.84
N LEU A 60 -10.47 -9.01 -4.55
CA LEU A 60 -10.19 -9.73 -5.79
C LEU A 60 -10.04 -11.23 -5.53
N ALA A 61 -9.29 -11.61 -4.49
CA ALA A 61 -9.11 -13.02 -4.12
C ALA A 61 -10.43 -13.70 -3.75
N THR A 62 -11.29 -13.05 -2.96
CA THR A 62 -12.62 -13.57 -2.61
C THR A 62 -13.53 -13.66 -3.84
N ALA A 63 -13.47 -12.69 -4.76
CA ALA A 63 -14.25 -12.73 -5.99
C ALA A 63 -13.78 -13.83 -6.96
N GLU A 64 -12.48 -14.15 -6.98
CA GLU A 64 -11.92 -15.30 -7.70
C GLU A 64 -12.42 -16.62 -7.08
N ALA A 65 -12.40 -16.73 -5.75
CA ALA A 65 -12.83 -17.94 -5.03
C ALA A 65 -14.33 -18.25 -5.13
N VAL A 66 -15.19 -17.24 -5.31
CA VAL A 66 -16.65 -17.42 -5.50
C VAL A 66 -16.99 -17.86 -6.94
N LYS A 67 -16.07 -17.68 -7.89
CA LYS A 67 -16.28 -18.02 -9.31
C LYS A 67 -15.72 -19.39 -9.72
N GLY A 68 -14.91 -20.02 -8.87
CA GLY A 68 -14.39 -21.38 -9.05
C GLY A 68 -15.25 -22.39 -8.33
#